data_AF-A0A7S4C2F8-F1
#
_entry.id   AF-A0A7S4C2F8-F1
#
_cell.length_a   1.000
_cell.length_b   1.000
_cell.length_c   1.000
_cell.angle_alpha   90.00
_cell.angle_beta   90.00
_cell.angle_gamma   90.00
#
_symmetry.space_group_name_H-M   'P 1'
#
loop_
_entity.id
_entity.type
_entity.pdbx_description
1 polymer ?
#
loop_
_entity_poly.entity_id
_entity_poly.type
_entity_poly.pdbx_seq_one_letter_code
_entity_poly.pdbx_strand_id
1 'polypeptide(L)'
;GKTVSARRELLLLIGGSAHAAEMELLLKSAKAAGVSNILLLAVDDQLLPALGAFADDIGVRLSAEDASERGLLLLKWRTVEQLVASGYGVLFLDAATVLVSDPFDALYRDADIEAMTMGWDDPSSYGYNHVIDDPSMGFTRYCHGSRIVGYEPRAFFANPTTEAKALAKRMQEDLSRKLSSESIAWEAVRAEREAFLEELWMPSHRGFTSTGAVLRVLNYLCFVNSKVMFRQLRGGSLGGESRPVLVTMSYHSDTTQRMQAVYEYYHESSPDLLRKLPNADATGDPTHQRSPPGCDGSRAWRESAAASPLSQRVVAESPFAWGGVAGFEFAPGGELRTPWGGGQWGIHEDSADILFADFVGAKHNVQLSHGVAISTRCNDNNVVLLRSVKNANLRK
;
A
#
# COMPACT_ATOMS: atom_id res chain seq x y z
N GLY A 1 27.54 18.63 21.11
CA GLY A 1 27.56 17.19 20.83
C GLY A 1 26.25 16.60 21.31
N LYS A 2 25.35 16.26 20.39
CA LYS A 2 24.08 15.60 20.71
C LYS A 2 24.38 14.12 20.98
N THR A 3 23.82 13.60 22.06
CA THR A 3 23.91 12.21 22.51
C THR A 3 23.66 11.26 21.35
N VAL A 4 24.69 10.50 20.96
CA VAL A 4 24.54 9.36 20.06
C VAL A 4 23.58 8.40 20.74
N SER A 5 22.48 8.03 20.06
CA SER A 5 21.58 6.96 20.51
C SER A 5 22.40 5.78 21.02
N ALA A 6 22.06 5.24 22.19
CA ALA A 6 22.75 4.11 22.79
C ALA A 6 22.87 2.90 21.84
N ARG A 7 22.05 2.85 20.78
CA ARG A 7 21.98 1.78 19.79
C ARG A 7 22.55 2.09 18.40
N ARG A 8 23.23 3.23 18.19
CA ARG A 8 23.74 3.64 16.85
C ARG A 8 22.67 3.52 15.76
N GLU A 9 21.46 3.97 16.07
CA GLU A 9 20.34 4.02 15.14
C GLU A 9 20.12 5.47 14.69
N LEU A 10 19.68 5.68 13.45
CA LEU A 10 19.33 7.00 12.93
C LEU A 10 18.13 6.94 11.99
N LEU A 11 17.37 8.04 11.99
CA LEU A 11 16.32 8.33 11.03
C LEU A 11 16.95 9.04 9.83
N LEU A 12 16.98 8.37 8.68
CA LEU A 12 17.45 8.92 7.42
C LEU A 12 16.28 9.54 6.65
N LEU A 13 16.40 10.82 6.36
CA LEU A 13 15.50 11.58 5.51
C LEU A 13 16.27 12.08 4.29
N ILE A 14 15.66 12.03 3.12
CA ILE A 14 16.23 12.55 1.88
C ILE A 14 15.14 13.32 1.14
N GLY A 15 15.46 14.53 0.67
CA GLY A 15 14.50 15.31 -0.09
C GLY A 15 15.11 16.54 -0.75
N GLY A 16 14.32 17.16 -1.61
CA GLY A 16 14.59 18.47 -2.22
C GLY A 16 13.44 19.45 -1.95
N SER A 17 13.59 20.68 -2.41
CA SER A 17 12.64 21.78 -2.21
C SER A 17 11.24 21.49 -2.77
N ALA A 18 11.13 20.60 -3.75
CA ALA A 18 9.85 20.13 -4.31
C ALA A 18 8.93 19.45 -3.26
N HIS A 19 9.49 18.92 -2.17
CA HIS A 19 8.76 18.27 -1.08
C HIS A 19 8.96 19.00 0.26
N ALA A 20 9.29 20.29 0.22
CA ALA A 20 9.61 21.05 1.44
C ALA A 20 8.44 21.08 2.44
N ALA A 21 7.19 21.18 1.97
CA ALA A 21 6.02 21.24 2.83
C ALA A 21 5.77 19.90 3.56
N GLU A 22 5.88 18.78 2.86
CA GLU A 22 5.81 17.45 3.46
C GLU A 22 6.97 17.23 4.45
N MET A 23 8.19 17.61 4.07
CA MET A 23 9.36 17.48 4.92
C MET A 23 9.24 18.32 6.19
N GLU A 24 8.74 19.55 6.10
CA GLU A 24 8.48 20.40 7.27
C GLU A 24 7.49 19.72 8.23
N LEU A 25 6.40 19.16 7.71
CA LEU A 25 5.41 18.43 8.53
C LEU A 25 6.00 17.16 9.16
N LEU A 26 6.81 16.41 8.42
CA LEU A 26 7.51 15.25 8.96
C LEU A 26 8.44 15.66 10.10
N LEU A 27 9.25 16.71 9.92
CA LEU A 27 10.16 17.21 10.95
C LEU A 27 9.42 17.78 12.17
N LYS A 28 8.32 18.49 11.96
CA LYS A 28 7.42 18.97 13.01
C LYS A 28 6.89 17.79 13.84
N SER A 29 6.43 16.74 13.15
CA SER A 29 5.92 15.51 13.80
C SER A 29 7.02 14.72 14.52
N ALA A 30 8.24 14.66 13.95
CA ALA A 30 9.40 14.02 14.56
C ALA A 30 9.80 14.70 15.87
N LYS A 31 9.80 16.04 15.88
CA LYS A 31 10.06 16.84 17.09
C LYS A 31 8.99 16.60 18.16
N ALA A 32 7.71 16.57 17.77
CA ALA A 32 6.61 16.26 18.68
C ALA A 32 6.69 14.84 19.26
N ALA A 33 7.15 13.89 18.45
CA ALA A 33 7.37 12.49 18.83
C ALA A 33 8.64 12.25 19.67
N GLY A 34 9.52 13.24 19.84
CA GLY A 34 10.76 13.12 20.60
C GLY A 34 11.96 12.53 19.84
N VAL A 35 11.85 12.38 18.52
CA VAL A 35 12.93 11.81 17.69
C VAL A 35 14.08 12.81 17.56
N SER A 36 15.30 12.37 17.87
CA SER A 36 16.47 13.25 17.98
C SER A 36 17.67 12.84 17.11
N ASN A 37 17.70 11.58 16.67
CA ASN A 37 18.75 10.95 15.87
C ASN A 37 18.45 11.04 14.37
N ILE A 38 18.28 12.27 13.86
CA ILE A 38 17.89 12.51 12.46
C ILE A 38 19.10 12.90 11.61
N LEU A 39 19.25 12.27 10.46
CA LEU A 39 20.14 12.67 9.36
C LEU A 39 19.28 13.06 8.17
N LEU A 40 19.28 14.36 7.82
CA LEU A 40 18.62 14.86 6.63
C LEU A 40 19.66 15.13 5.53
N LEU A 41 19.49 14.50 4.38
CA LEU A 41 20.24 14.80 3.16
C LEU A 41 19.38 15.65 2.22
N ALA A 42 19.82 16.87 1.96
CA ALA A 42 19.18 17.77 1.01
C ALA A 42 19.86 17.65 -0.36
N VAL A 43 19.09 17.51 -1.44
CA VAL A 43 19.64 17.42 -2.81
C VAL A 43 19.71 18.76 -3.55
N ASP A 44 19.16 19.81 -2.96
CA ASP A 44 19.28 21.18 -3.45
C ASP A 44 19.53 22.15 -2.29
N ASP A 45 20.02 23.33 -2.64
CA ASP A 45 20.31 24.41 -1.70
C ASP A 45 19.05 25.17 -1.25
N GLN A 46 17.91 24.93 -1.89
CA GLN A 46 16.64 25.61 -1.61
C GLN A 46 15.84 24.96 -0.48
N LEU A 47 16.04 23.67 -0.22
CA LEU A 47 15.35 22.95 0.86
C LEU A 47 15.67 23.55 2.24
N LEU A 48 16.93 23.88 2.53
CA LEU A 48 17.34 24.40 3.84
C LEU A 48 16.63 25.73 4.16
N PRO A 49 16.66 26.75 3.28
CA PRO A 49 15.86 27.96 3.45
C PRO A 49 14.36 27.70 3.61
N ALA A 50 13.81 26.72 2.87
CA ALA A 50 12.39 26.38 2.95
C ALA A 50 12.00 25.77 4.31
N LEU A 51 12.89 25.00 4.94
CA LEU A 51 12.67 24.41 6.27
C LEU A 51 12.87 25.39 7.43
N GLY A 52 13.53 26.53 7.19
CA GLY A 52 13.76 27.58 8.19
C GLY A 52 14.41 27.04 9.47
N ALA A 53 13.83 27.35 10.63
CA ALA A 53 14.38 27.00 11.94
C ALA A 53 14.54 25.49 12.18
N PHE A 54 13.82 24.62 11.45
CA PHE A 54 14.00 23.17 11.57
C PHE A 54 15.37 22.71 11.03
N ALA A 55 15.92 23.41 10.03
CA ALA A 55 17.23 23.09 9.48
C ALA A 55 18.35 23.39 10.48
N ASP A 56 18.19 24.41 11.33
CA ASP A 56 19.17 24.76 12.36
C ASP A 56 19.20 23.73 13.51
N ASP A 57 18.04 23.12 13.81
CA ASP A 57 17.89 22.11 14.85
C ASP A 57 18.47 20.74 14.44
N ILE A 58 18.62 20.46 13.14
CA ILE A 58 18.98 19.14 12.62
C ILE A 58 20.32 19.19 11.89
N GLY A 59 21.12 18.13 11.98
CA GLY A 59 22.33 18.00 11.17
C GLY A 59 21.98 17.76 9.70
N VAL A 60 21.70 18.83 8.95
CA VAL A 60 21.42 18.77 7.50
C VAL A 60 22.74 18.71 6.73
N ARG A 61 22.84 17.78 5.79
CA ARG A 61 23.97 17.71 4.86
C ARG A 61 23.47 17.94 3.44
N LEU A 62 24.05 18.92 2.78
CA LEU A 62 23.88 19.09 1.34
C LEU A 62 24.57 17.93 0.62
N SER A 63 23.84 17.29 -0.27
CA SER A 63 24.34 16.31 -1.20
C SER A 63 24.59 17.01 -2.53
N ALA A 64 25.78 16.84 -3.13
CA ALA A 64 26.12 17.41 -4.44
C ALA A 64 25.60 16.55 -5.60
N GLU A 65 24.56 15.75 -5.37
CA GLU A 65 24.10 14.72 -6.31
C GLU A 65 22.89 15.18 -7.12
N ASP A 66 22.59 14.42 -8.17
CA ASP A 66 21.48 14.64 -9.09
C ASP A 66 20.13 14.70 -8.34
N ALA A 67 19.43 15.83 -8.47
CA ALA A 67 18.12 16.05 -7.87
C ALA A 67 16.98 15.37 -8.65
N SER A 68 17.28 14.66 -9.74
CA SER A 68 16.29 13.81 -10.43
C SER A 68 15.75 12.71 -9.51
N GLU A 69 14.60 12.16 -9.87
CA GLU A 69 13.98 11.02 -9.17
C GLU A 69 14.94 9.82 -9.07
N ARG A 70 15.68 9.55 -10.16
CA ARG A 70 16.71 8.51 -10.17
C ARG A 70 17.84 8.85 -9.20
N GLY A 71 18.33 10.08 -9.21
CA GLY A 71 19.40 10.54 -8.32
C GLY A 71 19.03 10.42 -6.84
N LEU A 72 17.82 10.84 -6.47
CA LEU A 72 17.24 10.69 -5.13
C LEU A 72 17.24 9.23 -4.66
N LEU A 73 16.75 8.30 -5.49
CA LEU A 73 16.71 6.89 -5.14
C LEU A 73 18.11 6.26 -5.04
N LEU A 74 19.04 6.61 -5.93
CA LEU A 74 20.41 6.11 -5.84
C LEU A 74 21.12 6.65 -4.59
N LEU A 75 20.93 7.94 -4.25
CA LEU A 75 21.46 8.55 -3.04
C LEU A 75 20.92 7.85 -1.79
N LYS A 76 19.63 7.53 -1.75
CA LYS A 76 19.01 6.75 -0.69
C LYS A 76 19.71 5.43 -0.47
N TRP A 77 19.75 4.57 -1.48
CA TRP A 77 20.28 3.22 -1.31
C TRP A 77 21.80 3.20 -1.10
N ARG A 78 22.55 4.14 -1.69
CA ARG A 78 23.97 4.32 -1.40
C ARG A 78 24.22 4.73 0.04
N THR A 79 23.43 5.66 0.56
CA THR A 79 23.54 6.13 1.95
C THR A 79 23.19 5.01 2.92
N VAL A 80 22.12 4.26 2.65
CA VAL A 80 21.76 3.07 3.45
C VAL A 80 22.90 2.05 3.45
N GLU A 81 23.47 1.72 2.29
CA GLU A 81 24.61 0.80 2.19
C GLU A 81 25.80 1.26 3.07
N GLN A 82 26.19 2.53 2.96
CA GLN A 82 27.34 3.08 3.69
C GLN A 82 27.13 3.10 5.20
N LEU A 83 25.93 3.46 5.65
CA LEU A 83 25.57 3.53 7.08
C LEU A 83 25.48 2.13 7.69
N VAL A 84 24.81 1.20 7.02
CA VAL A 84 24.72 -0.21 7.42
C VAL A 84 26.12 -0.83 7.47
N ALA A 85 26.97 -0.58 6.47
CA ALA A 85 28.36 -1.04 6.46
C ALA A 85 29.20 -0.46 7.61
N SER A 86 28.83 0.73 8.11
CA SER A 86 29.46 1.39 9.25
C SER A 86 28.88 0.95 10.60
N GLY A 87 27.94 0.01 10.61
CA GLY A 87 27.32 -0.54 11.82
C GLY A 87 26.15 0.28 12.36
N TYR A 88 25.52 1.14 11.56
CA TYR A 88 24.33 1.87 11.96
C TYR A 88 23.05 1.13 11.54
N GLY A 89 22.06 1.10 12.44
CA GLY A 89 20.68 0.79 12.07
C GLY A 89 20.03 2.01 11.43
N VAL A 90 19.39 1.83 10.27
CA VAL A 90 18.87 2.94 9.47
C VAL A 90 17.36 2.80 9.32
N LEU A 91 16.60 3.72 9.95
CA LEU A 91 15.19 3.89 9.65
C LEU A 91 15.08 4.92 8.52
N PHE A 92 14.65 4.50 7.33
CA PHE A 92 14.32 5.43 6.25
C PHE A 92 12.84 5.76 6.29
N LEU A 93 12.50 7.05 6.23
CA LEU A 93 11.12 7.51 6.00
C LEU A 93 11.09 8.49 4.83
N ASP A 94 10.13 8.29 3.95
CA ASP A 94 9.76 9.22 2.90
C ASP A 94 9.10 10.49 3.48
N ALA A 95 9.28 11.62 2.80
CA ALA A 95 8.74 12.93 3.19
C ALA A 95 7.23 12.87 3.51
N ALA A 96 6.49 12.02 2.81
CA ALA A 96 5.05 11.84 2.94
C ALA A 96 4.63 11.04 4.20
N THR A 97 5.26 11.27 5.34
CA THR A 97 5.05 10.51 6.59
C THR A 97 4.78 11.44 7.78
N VAL A 98 3.85 11.06 8.65
CA VAL A 98 3.58 11.73 9.93
C VAL A 98 3.91 10.78 11.07
N LEU A 99 4.79 11.22 11.97
CA LEU A 99 5.12 10.49 13.21
C LEU A 99 4.14 10.86 14.32
N VAL A 100 3.66 9.86 15.05
CA VAL A 100 2.75 10.02 16.20
C VAL A 100 3.47 9.74 17.51
N SER A 101 4.43 8.80 17.50
CA SER A 101 5.36 8.50 18.59
C SER A 101 6.75 8.19 18.03
N ASP A 102 7.76 8.04 18.89
CA ASP A 102 9.10 7.63 18.46
C ASP A 102 9.04 6.24 17.80
N PRO A 103 9.41 6.12 16.50
CA PRO A 103 9.33 4.84 15.80
C PRO A 103 10.38 3.83 16.24
N PHE A 104 11.50 4.25 16.84
CA PHE A 104 12.55 3.33 17.27
C PHE A 104 12.09 2.42 18.42
N ASP A 105 11.12 2.87 19.22
CA ASP A 105 10.56 2.07 20.31
C ASP A 105 9.71 0.88 19.81
N ALA A 106 9.24 0.94 18.55
CA ALA A 106 8.33 -0.05 17.97
C ALA A 106 8.99 -1.02 16.96
N LEU A 107 10.30 -0.91 16.73
CA LEU A 107 11.07 -1.82 15.86
C LEU A 107 11.40 -3.15 16.55
N TYR A 108 11.30 -4.26 15.81
CA TYR A 108 11.51 -5.62 16.32
C TYR A 108 12.99 -5.99 16.45
N ARG A 109 13.81 -5.54 15.49
CA ARG A 109 15.25 -5.76 15.34
C ARG A 109 15.67 -7.22 15.20
N ASP A 110 14.81 -8.03 14.59
CA ASP A 110 14.99 -9.47 14.45
C ASP A 110 15.06 -9.96 12.98
N ALA A 111 15.19 -9.02 12.04
CA ALA A 111 15.34 -9.28 10.61
C ALA A 111 16.31 -8.26 9.99
N ASP A 112 16.84 -8.56 8.80
CA ASP A 112 17.74 -7.64 8.09
C ASP A 112 17.01 -6.35 7.71
N ILE A 113 15.75 -6.51 7.29
CA ILE A 113 14.85 -5.42 6.91
C ILE A 113 13.55 -5.56 7.67
N GLU A 114 13.02 -4.45 8.19
CA GLU A 114 11.66 -4.34 8.67
C GLU A 114 10.92 -3.31 7.84
N ALA A 115 9.87 -3.70 7.12
CA ALA A 115 9.17 -2.80 6.20
C ALA A 115 7.68 -2.72 6.48
N MET A 116 7.10 -1.58 6.14
CA MET A 116 5.66 -1.39 6.14
C MET A 116 4.98 -2.25 5.08
N THR A 117 3.79 -2.74 5.39
CA THR A 117 2.93 -3.43 4.44
C THR A 117 1.98 -2.48 3.72
N MET A 118 1.73 -2.76 2.45
CA MET A 118 0.65 -2.15 1.65
C MET A 118 -0.71 -2.83 1.94
N GLY A 119 -0.74 -3.87 2.77
CA GLY A 119 -1.94 -4.52 3.28
C GLY A 119 -2.74 -3.65 4.26
N TRP A 120 -3.92 -4.10 4.63
CA TRP A 120 -4.85 -3.38 5.50
C TRP A 120 -5.61 -4.29 6.48
N ASP A 121 -5.28 -5.57 6.53
CA ASP A 121 -5.82 -6.57 7.45
C ASP A 121 -4.80 -7.69 7.59
N ASP A 122 -4.93 -8.55 8.62
CA ASP A 122 -3.97 -9.65 8.83
C ASP A 122 -3.69 -10.49 7.57
N PRO A 123 -4.70 -10.95 6.80
CA PRO A 123 -4.44 -11.78 5.61
C PRO A 123 -3.71 -11.02 4.50
N SER A 124 -4.02 -9.75 4.26
CA SER A 124 -3.31 -8.96 3.23
C SER A 124 -1.91 -8.57 3.69
N SER A 125 -1.74 -8.27 4.98
CA SER A 125 -0.50 -7.78 5.57
C SER A 125 0.54 -8.87 5.82
N TYR A 126 0.12 -10.03 6.33
CA TYR A 126 0.98 -11.16 6.70
C TYR A 126 0.88 -12.35 5.75
N GLY A 127 -0.02 -12.27 4.78
CA GLY A 127 -0.25 -13.30 3.79
C GLY A 127 -1.14 -14.43 4.29
N TYR A 128 -1.57 -15.26 3.35
CA TYR A 128 -2.37 -16.45 3.63
C TYR A 128 -2.05 -17.58 2.64
N ASN A 129 -2.37 -18.81 3.06
CA ASN A 129 -2.30 -19.99 2.22
C ASN A 129 -3.36 -19.90 1.11
N HIS A 130 -2.90 -19.72 -0.13
CA HIS A 130 -3.74 -19.68 -1.29
C HIS A 130 -3.75 -21.06 -1.96
N VAL A 131 -4.88 -21.75 -1.92
CA VAL A 131 -5.01 -23.07 -2.54
C VAL A 131 -5.45 -22.90 -4.00
N ILE A 132 -4.62 -23.38 -4.92
CA ILE A 132 -4.96 -23.53 -6.33
C ILE A 132 -5.60 -24.91 -6.49
N ASP A 133 -6.81 -24.94 -7.02
CA ASP A 133 -7.55 -26.16 -7.31
C ASP A 133 -7.50 -26.46 -8.82
N ASP A 134 -6.86 -27.56 -9.19
CA ASP A 134 -6.88 -28.13 -10.53
C ASP A 134 -7.69 -29.45 -10.54
N PRO A 135 -8.99 -29.41 -10.87
CA PRO A 135 -9.86 -30.58 -10.85
C PRO A 135 -9.39 -31.71 -11.77
N SER A 136 -8.58 -31.41 -12.80
CA SER A 136 -8.08 -32.43 -13.75
C SER A 136 -7.07 -33.39 -13.12
N MET A 137 -6.48 -33.00 -11.98
CA MET A 137 -5.44 -33.74 -11.25
C MET A 137 -6.00 -34.72 -10.20
N GLY A 138 -7.32 -34.89 -10.11
CA GLY A 138 -7.94 -35.90 -9.22
C GLY A 138 -7.59 -35.71 -7.73
N PHE A 139 -7.02 -36.73 -7.08
CA PHE A 139 -6.67 -36.66 -5.64
C PHE A 139 -5.60 -35.60 -5.33
N THR A 140 -4.74 -35.24 -6.29
CA THR A 140 -3.66 -34.25 -6.11
C THR A 140 -4.05 -32.86 -6.60
N ARG A 141 -5.36 -32.56 -6.66
CA ARG A 141 -5.90 -31.30 -7.21
C ARG A 141 -5.53 -30.03 -6.45
N TYR A 142 -5.11 -30.14 -5.20
CA TYR A 142 -4.81 -28.98 -4.36
C TYR A 142 -3.31 -28.69 -4.35
N CYS A 143 -2.93 -27.54 -4.90
CA CYS A 143 -1.59 -26.98 -4.79
C CYS A 143 -1.61 -25.80 -3.83
N HIS A 144 -0.73 -25.81 -2.83
CA HIS A 144 -0.61 -24.73 -1.85
C HIS A 144 0.35 -23.65 -2.35
N GLY A 145 -0.15 -22.43 -2.48
CA GLY A 145 0.63 -21.23 -2.71
C GLY A 145 0.52 -20.27 -1.51
N SER A 146 1.28 -19.18 -1.56
CA SER A 146 1.14 -18.06 -0.63
C SER A 146 0.72 -16.82 -1.41
N ARG A 147 -0.19 -16.04 -0.83
CA ARG A 147 -0.54 -14.72 -1.37
C ARG A 147 -0.40 -13.69 -0.27
N ILE A 148 0.34 -12.63 -0.57
CA ILE A 148 0.63 -11.53 0.33
C ILE A 148 0.66 -10.23 -0.47
N VAL A 149 0.25 -9.12 0.13
CA VAL A 149 0.33 -7.80 -0.50
C VAL A 149 1.75 -7.24 -0.34
N GLY A 150 2.16 -6.37 -1.27
CA GLY A 150 3.49 -5.76 -1.29
C GLY A 150 3.86 -5.01 -0.01
N TYR A 151 5.13 -4.70 0.11
CA TYR A 151 5.70 -3.85 1.16
C TYR A 151 6.26 -2.57 0.57
N GLU A 152 6.39 -1.54 1.41
CA GLU A 152 6.84 -0.24 0.97
C GLU A 152 8.32 0.02 1.22
N PRO A 153 9.12 0.30 0.17
CA PRO A 153 10.47 0.82 0.34
C PRO A 153 10.48 2.28 0.85
N ARG A 154 9.32 2.94 0.93
CA ARG A 154 9.18 4.32 1.41
C ARG A 154 9.25 4.46 2.93
N ALA A 155 9.13 3.35 3.67
CA ALA A 155 9.28 3.33 5.11
C ALA A 155 9.76 1.95 5.58
N PHE A 156 11.04 1.86 5.93
CA PHE A 156 11.66 0.62 6.38
C PHE A 156 12.82 0.89 7.33
N PHE A 157 13.12 -0.10 8.16
CA PHE A 157 14.33 -0.17 8.97
C PHE A 157 15.29 -1.21 8.40
N ALA A 158 16.55 -0.84 8.23
CA ALA A 158 17.63 -1.76 7.87
C ALA A 158 18.57 -1.96 9.07
N ASN A 159 18.70 -3.20 9.50
CA ASN A 159 19.68 -3.58 10.52
C ASN A 159 21.10 -3.57 9.92
N PRO A 160 22.14 -3.35 10.74
CA PRO A 160 23.54 -3.35 10.30
C PRO A 160 24.06 -4.77 10.01
N THR A 161 23.44 -5.49 9.07
CA THR A 161 23.79 -6.86 8.66
C THR A 161 24.44 -6.90 7.29
N THR A 162 25.04 -8.05 6.94
CA THR A 162 25.68 -8.23 5.64
C THR A 162 24.64 -8.26 4.51
N GLU A 163 23.50 -8.86 4.80
CA GLU A 163 22.37 -9.09 3.91
C GLU A 163 21.62 -7.77 3.64
N ALA A 164 21.39 -6.94 4.67
CA ALA A 164 20.83 -5.60 4.48
C ALA A 164 21.73 -4.71 3.62
N LYS A 165 23.06 -4.79 3.82
CA LYS A 165 24.03 -4.10 2.97
C LYS A 165 23.97 -4.60 1.53
N ALA A 166 23.90 -5.92 1.34
CA ALA A 166 23.81 -6.54 0.02
C ALA A 166 22.53 -6.12 -0.71
N LEU A 167 21.39 -6.05 -0.01
CA LEU A 167 20.14 -5.52 -0.54
C LEU A 167 20.28 -4.07 -0.98
N ALA A 168 20.84 -3.20 -0.13
CA ALA A 168 21.02 -1.79 -0.48
C ALA A 168 21.91 -1.60 -1.71
N LYS A 169 22.97 -2.40 -1.85
CA LYS A 169 23.81 -2.42 -3.06
C LYS A 169 23.02 -2.90 -4.29
N ARG A 170 22.26 -3.98 -4.16
CA ARG A 170 21.46 -4.55 -5.25
C ARG A 170 20.38 -3.58 -5.73
N MET A 171 19.72 -2.87 -4.82
CA MET A 171 18.77 -1.82 -5.16
C MET A 171 19.41 -0.73 -6.03
N GLN A 172 20.65 -0.31 -5.75
CA GLN A 172 21.37 0.64 -6.60
C GLN A 172 21.63 0.09 -8.01
N GLU A 173 22.09 -1.15 -8.11
CA GLU A 173 22.36 -1.82 -9.40
C GLU A 173 21.09 -1.95 -10.25
N ASP A 174 19.97 -2.32 -9.61
CA ASP A 174 18.69 -2.52 -10.28
C ASP A 174 18.06 -1.20 -10.74
N LEU A 175 18.03 -0.20 -9.86
CA LEU A 175 17.48 1.11 -10.20
C LEU A 175 18.32 1.83 -11.26
N SER A 176 19.65 1.66 -11.22
CA SER A 176 20.54 2.20 -12.25
C SER A 176 20.28 1.62 -13.64
N ARG A 177 19.77 0.38 -13.73
CA ARG A 177 19.39 -0.27 -14.99
C ARG A 177 17.97 0.07 -15.42
N LYS A 178 17.03 0.18 -14.46
CA LYS A 178 15.60 0.37 -14.74
C LYS A 178 15.22 1.83 -15.00
N LEU A 179 15.99 2.80 -14.48
CA LEU A 179 15.68 4.23 -14.56
C LEU A 179 16.69 5.00 -15.41
N SER A 180 16.19 6.03 -16.11
CA SER A 180 16.99 7.03 -16.81
C SER A 180 17.01 8.35 -16.02
N SER A 181 17.80 9.33 -16.47
CA SER A 181 17.76 10.70 -15.91
C SER A 181 16.46 11.45 -16.20
N GLU A 182 15.65 10.97 -17.15
CA GLU A 182 14.38 11.58 -17.56
C GLU A 182 13.17 10.90 -16.90
N SER A 183 13.41 9.86 -16.09
CA SER A 183 12.33 9.13 -15.41
C SER A 183 11.55 10.04 -14.48
N ILE A 184 10.22 9.98 -14.61
CA ILE A 184 9.31 10.79 -13.79
C ILE A 184 8.92 10.06 -12.50
N ALA A 185 8.37 10.80 -11.53
CA ALA A 185 8.14 10.30 -10.17
C ALA A 185 7.40 8.95 -10.10
N TRP A 186 6.35 8.75 -10.91
CA TRP A 186 5.61 7.49 -10.89
C TRP A 186 6.44 6.29 -11.38
N GLU A 187 7.33 6.50 -12.36
CA GLU A 187 8.22 5.47 -12.89
C GLU A 187 9.26 5.09 -11.84
N ALA A 188 9.82 6.08 -11.16
CA ALA A 188 10.79 5.89 -10.08
C ALA A 188 10.19 5.11 -8.91
N VAL A 189 9.02 5.53 -8.41
CA VAL A 189 8.29 4.84 -7.32
C VAL A 189 7.95 3.40 -7.72
N ARG A 190 7.48 3.20 -8.96
CA ARG A 190 7.17 1.86 -9.45
C ARG A 190 8.41 0.99 -9.53
N ALA A 191 9.49 1.48 -10.13
CA ALA A 191 10.73 0.73 -10.30
C ALA A 191 11.37 0.36 -8.96
N GLU A 192 11.38 1.29 -8.00
CA GLU A 192 11.87 1.01 -6.64
C GLU A 192 11.06 -0.09 -5.97
N ARG A 193 9.73 0.01 -6.01
CA ARG A 193 8.86 -1.00 -5.42
C ARG A 193 9.03 -2.36 -6.09
N GLU A 194 9.08 -2.42 -7.41
CA GLU A 194 9.30 -3.67 -8.15
C GLU A 194 10.65 -4.30 -7.78
N ALA A 195 11.74 -3.53 -7.75
CA ALA A 195 13.06 -4.04 -7.37
C ALA A 195 13.11 -4.51 -5.90
N PHE A 196 12.51 -3.75 -4.98
CA PHE A 196 12.48 -4.10 -3.56
C PHE A 196 11.72 -5.41 -3.30
N LEU A 197 10.57 -5.60 -3.97
CA LEU A 197 9.80 -6.83 -3.86
C LEU A 197 10.47 -8.01 -4.57
N GLU A 198 11.06 -7.78 -5.74
CA GLU A 198 11.79 -8.81 -6.49
C GLU A 198 12.90 -9.41 -5.61
N GLU A 199 13.68 -8.57 -4.92
CA GLU A 199 14.77 -9.02 -4.06
C GLU A 199 14.32 -9.74 -2.78
N LEU A 200 13.25 -9.28 -2.16
CA LEU A 200 12.76 -9.81 -0.88
C LEU A 200 11.82 -11.01 -1.02
N TRP A 201 11.22 -11.24 -2.20
CA TRP A 201 10.25 -12.31 -2.41
C TRP A 201 10.67 -13.38 -3.38
N MET A 202 11.41 -13.04 -4.43
CA MET A 202 11.67 -14.02 -5.47
C MET A 202 12.72 -15.01 -4.97
N PRO A 203 12.46 -16.33 -5.05
CA PRO A 203 13.50 -17.30 -4.79
C PRO A 203 14.60 -17.14 -5.83
N SER A 204 15.84 -17.46 -5.47
CA SER A 204 16.93 -17.57 -6.45
C SER A 204 16.53 -18.52 -7.58
N HIS A 205 16.61 -18.05 -8.83
CA HIS A 205 16.17 -18.80 -10.00
C HIS A 205 16.92 -18.34 -11.25
N ARG A 206 17.29 -19.29 -12.13
CA ARG A 206 18.04 -19.00 -13.36
C ARG A 206 19.30 -18.17 -13.04
N GLY A 207 19.48 -17.00 -13.66
CA GLY A 207 20.58 -16.09 -13.41
C GLY A 207 20.37 -15.12 -12.23
N PHE A 208 19.23 -15.19 -11.55
CA PHE A 208 18.92 -14.36 -10.39
C PHE A 208 19.30 -15.08 -9.09
N THR A 209 20.08 -14.41 -8.24
CA THR A 209 20.44 -14.88 -6.89
C THR A 209 20.02 -13.82 -5.89
N SER A 210 19.07 -14.16 -5.02
CA SER A 210 18.61 -13.28 -3.95
C SER A 210 19.75 -12.96 -2.99
N THR A 211 19.72 -11.75 -2.43
CA THR A 211 20.65 -11.31 -1.39
C THR A 211 20.53 -12.11 -0.09
N GLY A 212 19.42 -12.85 0.10
CA GLY A 212 19.16 -13.63 1.30
C GLY A 212 18.64 -12.80 2.48
N ALA A 213 18.37 -11.50 2.26
CA ALA A 213 17.84 -10.63 3.30
C ALA A 213 16.49 -11.12 3.82
N VAL A 214 16.40 -11.28 5.15
CA VAL A 214 15.18 -11.64 5.85
C VAL A 214 14.36 -10.39 6.11
N LEU A 215 13.06 -10.50 5.87
CA LEU A 215 12.11 -9.42 6.08
C LEU A 215 11.19 -9.69 7.29
N ARG A 216 11.06 -8.68 8.15
CA ARG A 216 9.98 -8.53 9.12
C ARG A 216 8.93 -7.56 8.57
N VAL A 217 7.67 -7.98 8.60
CA VAL A 217 6.56 -7.06 8.30
C VAL A 217 6.19 -6.31 9.58
N LEU A 218 6.25 -4.98 9.51
CA LEU A 218 5.83 -4.11 10.61
C LEU A 218 4.32 -4.22 10.82
N ASN A 219 3.87 -4.08 12.07
CA ASN A 219 2.44 -4.18 12.39
C ASN A 219 1.65 -3.07 11.66
N TYR A 220 0.68 -3.44 10.84
CA TYR A 220 -0.04 -2.51 9.96
C TYR A 220 -0.95 -1.52 10.69
N LEU A 221 -1.24 -1.75 11.97
CA LEU A 221 -1.95 -0.82 12.86
C LEU A 221 -1.00 0.13 13.61
N CYS A 222 0.27 -0.24 13.74
CA CYS A 222 1.32 0.64 14.30
C CYS A 222 1.97 1.49 13.20
N PHE A 223 2.34 0.86 12.10
CA PHE A 223 2.95 1.51 10.94
C PHE A 223 1.91 1.54 9.82
N VAL A 224 1.16 2.64 9.77
CA VAL A 224 -0.10 2.72 9.04
C VAL A 224 0.11 3.33 7.66
N ASN A 225 -0.38 2.67 6.62
CA ASN A 225 -0.53 3.33 5.31
C ASN A 225 -1.85 4.13 5.26
N SER A 226 -1.93 5.09 4.36
CA SER A 226 -3.10 5.98 4.27
C SER A 226 -4.43 5.25 4.05
N LYS A 227 -4.44 4.10 3.36
CA LYS A 227 -5.67 3.30 3.20
C LYS A 227 -6.21 2.84 4.56
N VAL A 228 -5.35 2.31 5.43
CA VAL A 228 -5.72 1.91 6.80
C VAL A 228 -6.16 3.13 7.61
N MET A 229 -5.42 4.25 7.50
CA MET A 229 -5.76 5.48 8.24
C MET A 229 -7.17 5.98 7.91
N PHE A 230 -7.48 6.17 6.62
CA PHE A 230 -8.73 6.80 6.19
C PHE A 230 -9.93 5.85 6.23
N ARG A 231 -9.73 4.54 6.00
CA ARG A 231 -10.83 3.56 6.00
C ARG A 231 -11.14 2.97 7.38
N GLN A 232 -10.13 2.78 8.23
CA GLN A 232 -10.28 2.03 9.46
C GLN A 232 -10.10 2.93 10.68
N LEU A 233 -8.95 3.59 10.80
CA LEU A 233 -8.62 4.32 12.03
C LEU A 233 -9.43 5.60 12.20
N ARG A 234 -9.62 6.38 11.14
CA ARG A 234 -10.36 7.65 11.19
C ARG A 234 -11.77 7.52 11.78
N GLY A 235 -12.48 6.45 11.42
CA GLY A 235 -13.85 6.19 11.86
C GLY A 235 -13.95 5.53 13.23
N GLY A 236 -12.83 5.21 13.87
CA GLY A 236 -12.81 4.45 15.12
C GLY A 236 -13.36 3.03 14.99
N SER A 237 -13.37 2.45 13.77
CA SER A 237 -13.95 1.12 13.53
C SER A 237 -13.16 -0.01 14.20
N LEU A 238 -11.93 0.28 14.64
CA LEU A 238 -11.07 -0.61 15.43
C LEU A 238 -11.09 -0.30 16.94
N GLY A 239 -12.06 0.50 17.41
CA GLY A 239 -12.12 1.03 18.77
C GLY A 239 -11.32 2.33 18.89
N GLY A 240 -11.95 3.38 19.43
CA GLY A 240 -11.51 4.78 19.35
C GLY A 240 -10.21 5.17 20.07
N GLU A 241 -9.28 4.25 20.29
CA GLU A 241 -8.01 4.47 21.01
C GLU A 241 -6.76 4.07 20.22
N SER A 242 -6.90 3.55 18.99
CA SER A 242 -5.75 3.16 18.18
C SER A 242 -4.87 4.36 17.81
N ARG A 243 -3.78 4.57 18.57
CA ARG A 243 -2.69 5.49 18.22
C ARG A 243 -1.60 4.70 17.47
N PRO A 244 -1.44 4.91 16.16
CA PRO A 244 -0.31 4.33 15.45
C PRO A 244 0.98 4.99 15.90
N VAL A 245 2.09 4.40 15.50
CA VAL A 245 3.45 4.95 15.63
C VAL A 245 3.68 6.00 14.55
N LEU A 246 3.27 5.69 13.31
CA LEU A 246 3.37 6.58 12.18
C LEU A 246 2.30 6.31 11.13
N VAL A 247 2.10 7.29 10.25
CA VAL A 247 1.20 7.18 9.11
C VAL A 247 1.91 7.67 7.84
N THR A 248 1.99 6.82 6.82
CA THR A 248 2.60 7.16 5.51
C THR A 248 1.52 7.34 4.43
N MET A 249 1.62 8.39 3.63
CA MET A 249 0.74 8.67 2.50
C MET A 249 1.21 7.91 1.25
N SER A 250 0.66 6.71 1.07
CA SER A 250 1.08 5.79 0.00
C SER A 250 0.27 5.93 -1.31
N TYR A 251 -0.91 6.54 -1.27
CA TYR A 251 -1.91 6.46 -2.36
C TYR A 251 -2.54 7.79 -2.77
N HIS A 252 -1.96 8.93 -2.35
CA HIS A 252 -2.63 10.21 -2.45
C HIS A 252 -1.82 11.29 -3.16
N SER A 253 -2.47 12.07 -4.03
CA SER A 253 -1.94 13.26 -4.69
C SER A 253 -2.01 14.49 -3.77
N ASP A 254 -3.04 14.60 -2.92
CA ASP A 254 -3.25 15.65 -1.91
C ASP A 254 -2.47 15.35 -0.61
N THR A 255 -1.22 14.90 -0.75
CA THR A 255 -0.37 14.39 0.33
C THR A 255 -0.25 15.38 1.49
N THR A 256 0.10 16.64 1.23
CA THR A 256 0.33 17.66 2.27
C THR A 256 -0.92 17.89 3.13
N GLN A 257 -2.10 17.99 2.50
CA GLN A 257 -3.36 18.24 3.22
C GLN A 257 -3.72 17.07 4.14
N ARG A 258 -3.51 15.83 3.67
CA ARG A 258 -3.74 14.63 4.47
C ARG A 258 -2.75 14.50 5.62
N MET A 259 -1.49 14.82 5.39
CA MET A 259 -0.49 14.85 6.45
C MET A 259 -0.86 15.86 7.54
N GLN A 260 -1.25 17.08 7.14
CA GLN A 260 -1.73 18.10 8.08
C GLN A 260 -2.92 17.59 8.90
N ALA A 261 -3.90 16.96 8.25
CA ALA A 261 -5.07 16.40 8.92
C ALA A 261 -4.73 15.31 9.94
N VAL A 262 -3.77 14.44 9.63
CA VAL A 262 -3.29 13.40 10.53
C VAL A 262 -2.50 14.00 11.70
N TYR A 263 -1.65 15.00 11.43
CA TYR A 263 -0.90 15.72 12.45
C TYR A 263 -1.85 16.38 13.46
N GLU A 264 -2.82 17.15 12.98
CA GLU A 264 -3.83 17.82 13.81
C GLU A 264 -4.62 16.83 14.67
N TYR A 265 -5.01 15.70 14.08
CA TYR A 265 -5.76 14.67 14.79
C TYR A 265 -4.99 14.09 15.98
N TYR A 266 -3.71 13.74 15.81
CA TYR A 266 -2.94 13.04 16.85
C TYR A 266 -2.16 13.94 17.81
N HIS A 267 -1.74 15.13 17.36
CA HIS A 267 -0.90 16.05 18.14
C HIS A 267 -1.65 17.28 18.66
N GLU A 268 -2.69 17.73 17.96
CA GLU A 268 -3.46 18.93 18.34
C GLU A 268 -4.89 18.60 18.84
N SER A 269 -5.26 17.31 18.85
CA SER A 269 -6.60 16.83 19.21
C SER A 269 -7.73 17.47 18.38
N SER A 270 -7.43 17.83 17.12
CA SER A 270 -8.37 18.46 16.19
C SER A 270 -8.73 17.49 15.05
N PRO A 271 -9.89 16.81 15.12
CA PRO A 271 -10.23 15.76 14.16
C PRO A 271 -10.98 16.24 12.91
N ASP A 272 -11.32 17.52 12.83
CA ASP A 272 -12.29 18.02 11.87
C ASP A 272 -11.83 17.92 10.43
N LEU A 273 -10.56 18.22 10.16
CA LEU A 273 -10.00 18.13 8.82
C LEU A 273 -9.97 16.67 8.34
N LEU A 274 -9.48 15.76 9.20
CA LEU A 274 -9.35 14.35 8.87
C LEU A 274 -10.70 13.70 8.55
N ARG A 275 -11.76 14.04 9.30
CA ARG A 275 -13.13 13.53 9.09
C ARG A 275 -13.73 13.97 7.76
N LYS A 276 -13.39 15.17 7.28
CA LYS A 276 -13.95 15.76 6.05
C LYS A 276 -13.30 15.25 4.77
N LEU A 277 -12.07 14.77 4.84
CA LEU A 277 -11.33 14.32 3.67
C LEU A 277 -11.96 13.05 3.04
N PRO A 278 -11.99 12.91 1.71
CA PRO A 278 -12.47 11.70 1.06
C PRO A 278 -11.52 10.51 1.28
N ASN A 279 -12.02 9.27 1.10
CA ASN A 279 -11.21 8.04 1.21
C ASN A 279 -10.10 7.92 0.16
N ALA A 280 -10.32 8.50 -1.02
CA ALA A 280 -9.41 8.50 -2.16
C ALA A 280 -9.26 9.93 -2.67
N ASP A 281 -8.30 10.15 -3.56
CA ASP A 281 -8.05 11.46 -4.16
C ASP A 281 -9.28 11.93 -4.94
N ALA A 282 -9.68 13.17 -4.70
CA ALA A 282 -10.70 13.82 -5.51
C ALA A 282 -10.11 14.44 -6.80
N THR A 283 -8.78 14.47 -6.94
CA THR A 283 -8.09 15.04 -8.10
C THR A 283 -7.90 13.96 -9.18
N GLY A 284 -8.94 13.67 -9.93
CA GLY A 284 -8.87 12.77 -11.08
C GLY A 284 -10.12 12.93 -11.91
N ASP A 285 -9.95 13.54 -13.07
CA ASP A 285 -10.86 13.59 -14.24
C ASP A 285 -12.34 13.20 -13.98
N PRO A 286 -13.30 14.15 -14.10
CA PRO A 286 -14.73 13.85 -13.93
C PRO A 286 -15.27 12.80 -14.93
N THR A 287 -14.51 12.42 -15.96
CA THR A 287 -14.90 11.35 -16.89
C THR A 287 -14.66 9.93 -16.34
N HIS A 288 -13.82 9.77 -15.32
CA HIS A 288 -13.54 8.47 -14.67
C HIS A 288 -14.19 8.32 -13.28
N GLN A 289 -14.79 9.38 -12.73
CA GLN A 289 -15.60 9.31 -11.51
C GLN A 289 -17.02 8.86 -11.80
N ARG A 290 -17.21 7.59 -12.15
CA ARG A 290 -18.44 6.91 -11.72
C ARG A 290 -18.12 6.24 -10.40
N SER A 291 -18.23 6.98 -9.30
CA SER A 291 -18.47 6.34 -8.01
C SER A 291 -19.58 5.32 -8.23
N PRO A 292 -19.36 4.02 -7.91
CA PRO A 292 -20.45 3.07 -7.94
C PRO A 292 -21.61 3.67 -7.15
N PRO A 293 -22.86 3.56 -7.64
CA PRO A 293 -24.00 4.05 -6.90
C PRO A 293 -23.98 3.47 -5.48
N GLY A 294 -24.36 4.30 -4.51
CA GLY A 294 -24.38 3.89 -3.11
C GLY A 294 -25.25 2.65 -2.92
N CYS A 295 -24.87 1.77 -2.00
CA CYS A 295 -25.62 0.54 -1.73
C CYS A 295 -26.87 0.76 -0.86
N ASP A 296 -27.18 2.02 -0.58
CA ASP A 296 -28.37 2.43 0.17
C ASP A 296 -29.52 2.58 -0.82
N GLY A 297 -30.47 1.65 -0.76
CA GLY A 297 -31.66 1.63 -1.62
C GLY A 297 -31.68 0.50 -2.65
N SER A 298 -30.54 -0.12 -2.98
CA SER A 298 -30.46 -1.20 -3.96
C SER A 298 -31.14 -2.47 -3.43
N ARG A 299 -32.31 -2.81 -3.98
CA ARG A 299 -32.92 -4.13 -3.87
C ARG A 299 -32.61 -4.90 -5.15
N ALA A 300 -32.53 -6.23 -5.07
CA ALA A 300 -32.40 -7.05 -6.26
C ALA A 300 -33.62 -6.80 -7.18
N TRP A 301 -33.43 -6.06 -8.28
CA TRP A 301 -34.50 -5.83 -9.24
C TRP A 301 -34.64 -7.07 -10.14
N ARG A 302 -35.52 -7.98 -9.72
CA ARG A 302 -35.67 -9.30 -10.36
C ARG A 302 -36.41 -9.25 -11.71
N GLU A 303 -37.33 -8.30 -11.89
CA GLU A 303 -38.19 -8.24 -13.09
C GLU A 303 -37.50 -7.67 -14.33
N SER A 304 -36.53 -6.76 -14.19
CA SER A 304 -35.72 -6.23 -15.31
C SER A 304 -34.40 -6.98 -15.52
N ALA A 305 -33.91 -7.70 -14.50
CA ALA A 305 -32.66 -8.45 -14.57
C ALA A 305 -32.68 -9.54 -15.65
N ALA A 306 -33.81 -10.20 -15.94
CA ALA A 306 -33.84 -11.26 -16.96
C ALA A 306 -33.59 -10.75 -18.41
N ALA A 307 -33.86 -9.46 -18.68
CA ALA A 307 -33.74 -8.86 -20.01
C ALA A 307 -32.44 -8.07 -20.22
N SER A 308 -31.68 -7.77 -19.15
CA SER A 308 -30.44 -7.00 -19.27
C SER A 308 -29.35 -7.83 -19.98
N PRO A 309 -28.64 -7.26 -20.99
CA PRO A 309 -27.47 -7.89 -21.60
C PRO A 309 -26.41 -8.28 -20.57
N LEU A 310 -26.26 -7.49 -19.50
CA LEU A 310 -25.30 -7.75 -18.42
C LEU A 310 -25.66 -9.01 -17.63
N SER A 311 -26.94 -9.16 -17.27
CA SER A 311 -27.44 -10.34 -16.57
C SER A 311 -27.32 -11.59 -17.42
N GLN A 312 -27.70 -11.52 -18.70
CA GLN A 312 -27.55 -12.65 -19.63
C GLN A 312 -26.09 -13.06 -19.74
N ARG A 313 -25.18 -12.08 -19.82
CA ARG A 313 -23.75 -12.31 -19.90
C ARG A 313 -23.20 -12.96 -18.63
N VAL A 314 -23.57 -12.49 -17.44
CA VAL A 314 -23.07 -13.06 -16.18
C VAL A 314 -23.66 -14.43 -15.88
N VAL A 315 -24.91 -14.69 -16.24
CA VAL A 315 -25.45 -16.06 -16.22
C VAL A 315 -24.71 -16.95 -17.22
N ALA A 316 -24.47 -16.47 -18.44
CA ALA A 316 -23.80 -17.24 -19.49
C ALA A 316 -22.31 -17.49 -19.19
N GLU A 317 -21.63 -16.58 -18.50
CA GLU A 317 -20.23 -16.68 -18.11
C GLU A 317 -20.04 -17.41 -16.76
N SER A 318 -21.11 -17.73 -16.03
CA SER A 318 -21.03 -18.53 -14.80
C SER A 318 -20.51 -19.95 -15.09
N PRO A 319 -19.72 -20.56 -14.19
CA PRO A 319 -19.37 -20.05 -12.86
C PRO A 319 -18.20 -19.04 -12.86
N PHE A 320 -18.08 -18.30 -11.77
CA PHE A 320 -17.03 -17.32 -11.48
C PHE A 320 -16.16 -17.74 -10.30
N ALA A 321 -14.93 -17.24 -10.30
CA ALA A 321 -14.07 -17.14 -9.12
C ALA A 321 -14.12 -15.72 -8.57
N TRP A 322 -14.43 -15.57 -7.28
CA TRP A 322 -14.55 -14.31 -6.57
C TRP A 322 -13.40 -14.17 -5.58
N GLY A 323 -12.49 -13.23 -5.82
CA GLY A 323 -11.29 -13.07 -4.98
C GLY A 323 -10.34 -14.27 -5.04
N GLY A 324 -10.43 -15.07 -6.10
CA GLY A 324 -9.70 -16.32 -6.25
C GLY A 324 -10.42 -17.56 -5.73
N VAL A 325 -11.60 -17.42 -5.12
CA VAL A 325 -12.42 -18.55 -4.65
C VAL A 325 -13.46 -18.90 -5.71
N ALA A 326 -13.35 -20.09 -6.32
CA ALA A 326 -14.29 -20.58 -7.33
C ALA A 326 -15.64 -21.03 -6.73
N GLY A 327 -16.65 -21.22 -7.58
CA GLY A 327 -17.96 -21.75 -7.18
C GLY A 327 -19.05 -20.70 -7.01
N PHE A 328 -18.86 -19.50 -7.57
CA PHE A 328 -19.89 -18.48 -7.64
C PHE A 328 -20.72 -18.66 -8.91
N GLU A 329 -22.00 -18.96 -8.77
CA GLU A 329 -22.92 -19.15 -9.90
C GLU A 329 -24.05 -18.13 -9.81
N PHE A 330 -24.12 -17.25 -10.81
CA PHE A 330 -25.23 -16.33 -10.98
C PHE A 330 -26.34 -17.08 -11.72
N ALA A 331 -27.34 -17.57 -11.00
CA ALA A 331 -28.43 -18.33 -11.59
C ALA A 331 -29.53 -17.41 -12.16
N PRO A 332 -30.26 -17.84 -13.20
CA PRO A 332 -31.43 -17.14 -13.69
C PRO A 332 -32.43 -16.85 -12.55
N GLY A 333 -33.01 -15.66 -12.52
CA GLY A 333 -33.97 -15.26 -11.49
C GLY A 333 -33.38 -14.59 -10.24
N GLY A 334 -32.06 -14.34 -10.23
CA GLY A 334 -31.40 -13.55 -9.18
C GLY A 334 -30.95 -14.35 -7.96
N GLU A 335 -30.89 -15.69 -8.06
CA GLU A 335 -30.24 -16.53 -7.05
C GLU A 335 -28.72 -16.52 -7.29
N LEU A 336 -27.94 -16.22 -6.25
CA LEU A 336 -26.48 -16.31 -6.28
C LEU A 336 -26.06 -17.52 -5.45
N ARG A 337 -25.47 -18.53 -6.08
CA ARG A 337 -24.91 -19.67 -5.35
C ARG A 337 -23.45 -19.40 -5.09
N THR A 338 -23.03 -19.57 -3.84
CA THR A 338 -21.64 -19.37 -3.43
C THR A 338 -21.15 -20.56 -2.61
N PRO A 339 -19.83 -20.76 -2.47
CA PRO A 339 -19.27 -21.78 -1.58
C PRO A 339 -19.59 -21.56 -0.10
N TRP A 340 -20.06 -20.36 0.26
CA TRP A 340 -20.31 -19.94 1.64
C TRP A 340 -21.80 -19.89 2.00
N GLY A 341 -22.67 -20.29 1.07
CA GLY A 341 -24.12 -20.28 1.23
C GLY A 341 -24.86 -19.59 0.08
N GLY A 342 -26.19 -19.59 0.17
CA GLY A 342 -27.04 -18.90 -0.78
C GLY A 342 -26.96 -17.38 -0.63
N GLY A 343 -27.08 -16.70 -1.76
CA GLY A 343 -27.16 -15.25 -1.87
C GLY A 343 -28.16 -14.84 -2.94
N GLN A 344 -28.22 -13.54 -3.18
CA GLN A 344 -29.07 -12.96 -4.22
C GLN A 344 -28.28 -11.98 -5.06
N TRP A 345 -28.68 -11.82 -6.32
CA TRP A 345 -28.12 -10.82 -7.20
C TRP A 345 -29.20 -10.21 -8.09
N GLY A 346 -28.87 -9.07 -8.69
CA GLY A 346 -29.75 -8.38 -9.64
C GLY A 346 -29.02 -7.24 -10.34
N ILE A 347 -29.75 -6.46 -11.13
CA ILE A 347 -29.25 -5.22 -11.72
C ILE A 347 -29.48 -4.07 -10.73
N HIS A 348 -28.56 -3.13 -10.68
CA HIS A 348 -28.69 -1.92 -9.88
C HIS A 348 -29.80 -1.01 -10.43
N GLU A 349 -30.68 -0.49 -9.57
CA GLU A 349 -31.81 0.36 -9.99
C GLU A 349 -31.36 1.61 -10.76
N ASP A 350 -30.31 2.27 -10.28
CA ASP A 350 -29.75 3.46 -10.92
C ASP A 350 -28.78 3.18 -12.09
N SER A 351 -28.45 1.91 -12.37
CA SER A 351 -27.48 1.59 -13.43
C SER A 351 -27.63 0.18 -13.98
N ALA A 352 -28.00 0.09 -15.26
CA ALA A 352 -28.09 -1.17 -15.99
C ALA A 352 -26.74 -1.88 -16.23
N ASP A 353 -25.63 -1.16 -16.02
CA ASP A 353 -24.25 -1.64 -16.21
C ASP A 353 -23.61 -2.18 -14.92
N ILE A 354 -24.36 -2.18 -13.80
CA ILE A 354 -23.88 -2.59 -12.48
C ILE A 354 -24.80 -3.68 -11.95
N LEU A 355 -24.20 -4.78 -11.50
CA LEU A 355 -24.91 -5.83 -10.77
C LEU A 355 -24.81 -5.57 -9.27
N PHE A 356 -25.89 -5.84 -8.57
CA PHE A 356 -25.90 -5.96 -7.13
C PHE A 356 -25.76 -7.44 -6.76
N ALA A 357 -24.95 -7.74 -5.75
CA ALA A 357 -24.81 -9.08 -5.18
C ALA A 357 -24.80 -9.01 -3.64
N ASP A 358 -25.58 -9.87 -3.00
CA ASP A 358 -25.68 -9.99 -1.54
C ASP A 358 -25.52 -11.46 -1.16
N PHE A 359 -24.48 -11.76 -0.38
CA PHE A 359 -24.24 -13.09 0.16
C PHE A 359 -23.51 -12.97 1.50
N VAL A 360 -23.86 -13.84 2.45
CA VAL A 360 -23.19 -13.91 3.77
C VAL A 360 -23.17 -12.56 4.50
N GLY A 361 -24.23 -11.76 4.33
CA GLY A 361 -24.35 -10.42 4.95
C GLY A 361 -23.43 -9.35 4.36
N ALA A 362 -22.76 -9.63 3.24
CA ALA A 362 -21.94 -8.68 2.51
C ALA A 362 -22.62 -8.28 1.19
N LYS A 363 -22.80 -6.98 1.01
CA LYS A 363 -23.35 -6.39 -0.21
C LYS A 363 -22.22 -5.92 -1.13
N HIS A 364 -22.39 -6.09 -2.42
CA HIS A 364 -21.40 -5.81 -3.44
C HIS A 364 -22.01 -5.19 -4.68
N ASN A 365 -21.32 -4.19 -5.25
CA ASN A 365 -21.56 -3.69 -6.60
C ASN A 365 -20.55 -4.35 -7.55
N VAL A 366 -21.01 -4.97 -8.63
CA VAL A 366 -20.18 -5.67 -9.59
C VAL A 366 -20.29 -5.03 -10.96
N GLN A 367 -19.15 -4.63 -11.52
CA GLN A 367 -19.04 -4.06 -12.87
C GLN A 367 -18.23 -4.99 -13.76
N LEU A 368 -18.68 -5.24 -14.98
CA LEU A 368 -17.93 -6.02 -15.95
C LEU A 368 -17.17 -5.12 -16.93
N SER A 369 -15.86 -5.31 -17.01
CA SER A 369 -14.98 -4.55 -17.90
C SER A 369 -13.96 -5.49 -18.53
N HIS A 370 -13.92 -5.56 -19.87
CA HIS A 370 -12.85 -6.24 -20.62
C HIS A 370 -12.53 -7.69 -20.17
N GLY A 371 -13.56 -8.48 -19.86
CA GLY A 371 -13.42 -9.91 -19.49
C GLY A 371 -13.03 -10.14 -18.03
N VAL A 372 -12.93 -9.09 -17.21
CA VAL A 372 -12.78 -9.16 -15.76
C VAL A 372 -13.94 -8.40 -15.13
N ALA A 373 -14.49 -8.95 -14.05
CA ALA A 373 -15.51 -8.29 -13.27
C ALA A 373 -14.86 -7.69 -12.01
N ILE A 374 -15.22 -6.48 -11.65
CA ILE A 374 -14.74 -5.77 -10.46
C ILE A 374 -15.90 -5.72 -9.49
N SER A 375 -15.75 -6.37 -8.34
CA SER A 375 -16.69 -6.24 -7.23
C SER A 375 -16.16 -5.25 -6.21
N THR A 376 -16.99 -4.29 -5.84
CA THR A 376 -16.74 -3.34 -4.76
C THR A 376 -17.72 -3.63 -3.63
N ARG A 377 -17.21 -4.03 -2.47
CA ARG A 377 -18.01 -4.29 -1.28
C ARG A 377 -18.53 -2.97 -0.70
N CYS A 378 -19.81 -2.92 -0.41
CA CYS A 378 -20.55 -1.71 -0.08
C CYS A 378 -20.12 -1.03 1.23
N ASN A 379 -19.78 -1.82 2.25
CA ASN A 379 -19.51 -1.29 3.59
C ASN A 379 -18.14 -0.62 3.71
N ASP A 380 -17.15 -1.08 2.94
CA ASP A 380 -15.76 -0.65 3.10
C ASP A 380 -15.07 -0.36 1.77
N ASN A 381 -15.81 -0.39 0.65
CA ASN A 381 -15.29 -0.24 -0.70
C ASN A 381 -14.15 -1.21 -1.01
N ASN A 382 -14.12 -2.41 -0.39
CA ASN A 382 -13.12 -3.41 -0.70
C ASN A 382 -13.32 -3.92 -2.13
N VAL A 383 -12.26 -3.89 -2.93
CA VAL A 383 -12.32 -4.27 -4.34
C VAL A 383 -11.80 -5.68 -4.49
N VAL A 384 -12.62 -6.54 -5.07
CA VAL A 384 -12.35 -7.94 -5.31
C VAL A 384 -12.57 -8.24 -6.79
N LEU A 385 -11.63 -8.93 -7.41
CA LEU A 385 -11.77 -9.34 -8.80
C LEU A 385 -12.62 -10.60 -8.93
N LEU A 386 -13.49 -10.59 -9.92
CA LEU A 386 -14.30 -11.71 -10.36
C LEU A 386 -13.82 -12.13 -11.75
N ARG A 387 -13.64 -13.44 -11.96
CA ARG A 387 -13.25 -13.99 -13.25
C ARG A 387 -14.13 -15.17 -13.60
N SER A 388 -14.64 -15.21 -14.83
CA SER A 388 -15.32 -16.40 -15.33
C SER A 388 -14.32 -17.56 -15.38
N VAL A 389 -14.71 -18.70 -14.82
CA VAL A 389 -13.91 -19.94 -14.89
C VAL A 389 -14.35 -20.83 -16.05
N LYS A 390 -15.39 -20.44 -16.78
CA LYS A 390 -15.98 -21.23 -17.88
C LYS A 390 -15.02 -21.42 -19.07
N ASN A 391 -14.16 -20.43 -19.33
CA ASN A 391 -13.23 -20.43 -20.48
C ASN A 391 -11.74 -20.58 -20.08
N ALA A 392 -11.43 -20.88 -18.83
CA ALA A 392 -10.05 -21.10 -18.38
C ALA A 392 -9.37 -22.32 -19.06
N ASN A 393 -10.16 -23.19 -19.71
CA ASN A 393 -9.68 -24.39 -20.42
C ASN A 393 -9.44 -24.19 -21.94
N LEU A 394 -9.60 -22.99 -22.50
CA LEU A 394 -9.51 -22.76 -23.97
C LEU A 394 -8.27 -22.00 -24.45
N ARG A 395 -7.30 -21.70 -23.58
CA ARG A 395 -5.98 -21.21 -24.00
C ARG A 395 -4.91 -22.22 -23.57
N LYS A 396 -4.73 -23.24 -24.40
CA LYS A 396 -3.48 -23.99 -24.49
C LYS A 396 -2.48 -23.22 -25.33
#